data_AF-A0A6H1A536-F1
#
_entry.id   AF-A0A6H1A536-F1
#
_cell.length_a   1.000
_cell.length_b   1.000
_cell.length_c   1.000
_cell.angle_alpha   90.00
_cell.angle_beta   90.00
_cell.angle_gamma   90.00
#
_symmetry.space_group_name_H-M   'P 1'
#
loop_
_entity.id
_entity.type
_entity.pdbx_description
1 polymer ?
#
loop_
_entity_poly.entity_id
_entity_poly.type
_entity_poly.pdbx_seq_one_letter_code
_entity_poly.pdbx_strand_id
1 'polypeptide(L)'
;MDAVLLPDGRTALLVADVVGHGVGAVVAIAQVRAILRQRLSTGVGLLDALRDADRYAEEFPETCATTVCLVALDQASGEAEYVCAGHLPPLWLSAAGRTQVLPGLGSRPLGTGGDFRSGRVSMGPRDALVLYTDGLNGSPGRDLLEARQLLVQVAAQAFARSLDSPAPPAQRAEDLCSQILGEVSPPDGALDDAVLLVALRAPQPDVLRITLPADLAAVSEVRTSLNDWLDGLGAGLLDHIGLTHAVTELVANAVQHAYPPGSDGAMVHVVGALDEDGAVAVTVSDRGQWLERASDGQGLMMAAGLADSMTVRRESRGTSVDLRFLLSRPVHMLQSVAMNGMPRTNDPVADLHAEASPGLLTAVGPVDEVSVELFHASMEEATRSGTADAVIDLSGVTHLSSPGVQSLFEFLGRAKRSGSSLSLVAPPESPAGQILDLVGLESRV
;
A
#
# COMPACT_ATOMS: atom_id res chain seq x y z
N MET A 1 0.30 1.13 -5.06
CA MET A 1 -0.21 0.42 -3.87
C MET A 1 -1.73 0.35 -3.84
N ASP A 2 -2.29 -0.53 -3.00
CA ASP A 2 -3.72 -0.63 -2.66
C ASP A 2 -3.90 -1.32 -1.30
N ALA A 3 -5.07 -1.15 -0.67
CA ALA A 3 -5.50 -1.89 0.51
C ALA A 3 -6.95 -2.37 0.31
N VAL A 4 -7.19 -3.67 0.49
CA VAL A 4 -8.44 -4.34 0.12
C VAL A 4 -8.91 -5.19 1.29
N LEU A 5 -10.13 -4.96 1.75
CA LEU A 5 -10.79 -5.86 2.69
C LEU A 5 -11.18 -7.16 1.97
N LEU A 6 -10.82 -8.29 2.56
CA LEU A 6 -11.15 -9.63 2.07
C LEU A 6 -12.48 -10.10 2.69
N PRO A 7 -13.25 -10.97 1.99
CA PRO A 7 -14.52 -11.49 2.51
C PRO A 7 -14.42 -12.28 3.82
N ASP A 8 -13.21 -12.69 4.21
CA ASP A 8 -12.93 -13.41 5.47
C ASP A 8 -12.49 -12.47 6.61
N GLY A 9 -12.62 -11.14 6.43
CA GLY A 9 -12.28 -10.12 7.43
C GLY A 9 -10.79 -9.76 7.48
N ARG A 10 -9.94 -10.41 6.68
CA ARG A 10 -8.52 -10.03 6.56
C ARG A 10 -8.35 -8.77 5.70
N THR A 11 -7.24 -8.07 5.87
CA THR A 11 -6.88 -6.93 5.02
C THR A 11 -5.71 -7.32 4.11
N ALA A 12 -5.93 -7.26 2.80
CA ALA A 12 -4.88 -7.42 1.81
C ALA A 12 -4.21 -6.07 1.49
N LEU A 13 -2.88 -6.04 1.55
CA LEU A 13 -2.03 -4.92 1.16
C LEU A 13 -1.33 -5.29 -0.14
N LEU A 14 -1.28 -4.33 -1.06
CA LEU A 14 -0.66 -4.47 -2.36
C LEU A 14 0.36 -3.36 -2.55
N VAL A 15 1.59 -3.73 -2.87
CA VAL A 15 2.56 -2.84 -3.51
C VAL A 15 2.92 -3.47 -4.84
N ALA A 16 2.89 -2.68 -5.90
CA ALA A 16 3.24 -3.10 -7.24
C ALA A 16 4.06 -2.00 -7.86
N ASP A 17 5.03 -2.42 -8.67
CA ASP A 17 5.94 -1.54 -9.37
C ASP A 17 6.09 -2.00 -10.80
N VAL A 18 6.15 -1.07 -11.73
CA VAL A 18 6.31 -1.36 -13.14
C VAL A 18 7.47 -0.57 -13.70
N VAL A 19 7.94 -1.11 -14.80
CA VAL A 19 9.09 -0.64 -15.51
C VAL A 19 8.74 0.63 -16.32
N GLY A 20 9.56 1.67 -16.13
CA GLY A 20 9.52 2.91 -16.89
C GLY A 20 8.53 3.95 -16.34
N HIS A 21 8.66 5.18 -16.82
CA HIS A 21 7.83 6.30 -16.39
C HIS A 21 6.79 6.69 -17.45
N GLY A 22 5.72 7.35 -17.00
CA GLY A 22 4.70 7.93 -17.89
C GLY A 22 3.47 7.05 -18.12
N VAL A 23 2.74 7.32 -19.19
CA VAL A 23 1.35 6.85 -19.35
C VAL A 23 1.26 5.32 -19.47
N GLY A 24 2.20 4.67 -20.15
CA GLY A 24 2.21 3.21 -20.30
C GLY A 24 2.34 2.48 -18.97
N ALA A 25 3.31 2.90 -18.15
CA ALA A 25 3.53 2.37 -16.80
C ALA A 25 2.30 2.57 -15.89
N VAL A 26 1.71 3.77 -15.91
CA VAL A 26 0.49 4.05 -15.13
C VAL A 26 -0.67 3.12 -15.53
N VAL A 27 -0.84 2.87 -16.84
CA VAL A 27 -1.86 1.95 -17.33
C VAL A 27 -1.57 0.51 -16.90
N ALA A 28 -0.33 0.06 -16.99
CA ALA A 28 0.07 -1.28 -16.60
C ALA A 28 -0.17 -1.56 -15.11
N ILE A 29 0.28 -0.66 -14.22
CA ILE A 29 0.01 -0.77 -12.77
C ILE A 29 -1.50 -0.75 -12.50
N ALA A 30 -2.24 0.12 -13.19
CA ALA A 30 -3.69 0.20 -13.01
C ALA A 30 -4.41 -1.11 -13.39
N GLN A 31 -4.00 -1.75 -14.48
CA GLN A 31 -4.54 -3.04 -14.92
C GLN A 31 -4.21 -4.15 -13.92
N VAL A 32 -2.93 -4.29 -13.53
CA VAL A 32 -2.49 -5.31 -12.56
C VAL A 32 -3.21 -5.11 -11.21
N ARG A 33 -3.28 -3.87 -10.72
CA ARG A 33 -4.03 -3.53 -9.48
C ARG A 33 -5.51 -3.88 -9.60
N ALA A 34 -6.15 -3.57 -10.73
CA ALA A 34 -7.58 -3.85 -10.92
C ALA A 34 -7.86 -5.36 -10.89
N ILE A 35 -7.03 -6.16 -11.55
CA ILE A 35 -7.12 -7.63 -11.53
C ILE A 35 -6.97 -8.14 -10.10
N LEU A 36 -5.88 -7.78 -9.43
CA LEU A 36 -5.60 -8.24 -8.07
C LEU A 36 -6.72 -7.84 -7.11
N ARG A 37 -7.15 -6.57 -7.13
CA ARG A 37 -8.26 -6.08 -6.30
C ARG A 37 -9.54 -6.87 -6.55
N GLN A 38 -9.90 -7.14 -7.81
CA GLN A 38 -11.09 -7.91 -8.16
C GLN A 38 -11.01 -9.36 -7.63
N ARG A 39 -9.88 -10.04 -7.84
CA ARG A 39 -9.70 -11.43 -7.38
C ARG A 39 -9.72 -11.52 -5.85
N LEU A 40 -8.99 -10.65 -5.19
CA LEU A 40 -8.90 -10.60 -3.72
C LEU A 40 -10.26 -10.29 -3.08
N SER A 41 -10.98 -9.26 -3.57
CA SER A 41 -12.31 -8.90 -3.06
C SER A 41 -13.37 -9.97 -3.28
N THR A 42 -13.14 -10.93 -4.19
CA THR A 42 -14.02 -12.10 -4.40
C THR A 42 -13.61 -13.34 -3.62
N GLY A 43 -12.62 -13.21 -2.72
CA GLY A 43 -12.17 -14.27 -1.82
C GLY A 43 -11.15 -15.23 -2.43
N VAL A 44 -10.57 -14.89 -3.58
CA VAL A 44 -9.45 -15.66 -4.15
C VAL A 44 -8.21 -15.42 -3.28
N GLY A 45 -7.52 -16.51 -2.91
CA GLY A 45 -6.29 -16.42 -2.11
C GLY A 45 -5.15 -15.69 -2.83
N LEU A 46 -4.19 -15.15 -2.07
CA LEU A 46 -3.11 -14.31 -2.61
C LEU A 46 -2.36 -14.97 -3.77
N LEU A 47 -2.00 -16.24 -3.60
CA LEU A 47 -1.20 -16.98 -4.58
C LEU A 47 -1.93 -17.16 -5.91
N ASP A 48 -3.22 -17.47 -5.86
CA ASP A 48 -4.02 -17.68 -7.06
C ASP A 48 -4.39 -16.35 -7.73
N ALA A 49 -4.64 -15.29 -6.95
CA ALA A 49 -4.81 -13.94 -7.47
C ALA A 49 -3.54 -13.47 -8.21
N LEU A 50 -2.35 -13.74 -7.65
CA LEU A 50 -1.07 -13.42 -8.28
C LEU A 50 -0.85 -14.22 -9.57
N ARG A 51 -1.20 -15.51 -9.58
CA ARG A 51 -1.13 -16.35 -10.80
C ARG A 51 -2.07 -15.88 -11.91
N ASP A 52 -3.22 -15.34 -11.56
CA ASP A 52 -4.14 -14.76 -12.54
C ASP A 52 -3.57 -13.45 -13.13
N ALA A 53 -2.93 -12.62 -12.30
CA ALA A 53 -2.22 -11.43 -12.77
C ALA A 53 -0.98 -11.80 -13.62
N ASP A 54 -0.27 -12.88 -13.27
CA ASP A 54 0.86 -13.40 -14.04
C ASP A 54 0.45 -13.86 -15.43
N ARG A 55 -0.63 -14.66 -15.53
CA ARG A 55 -1.20 -15.08 -16.82
C ARG A 55 -1.62 -13.89 -17.68
N TYR A 56 -2.21 -12.87 -17.06
CA TYR A 56 -2.53 -11.63 -17.78
C TYR A 56 -1.25 -10.97 -18.32
N ALA A 57 -0.20 -10.88 -17.50
CA ALA A 57 1.07 -10.29 -17.92
C ALA A 57 1.81 -11.09 -19.01
N GLU A 58 1.56 -12.40 -19.14
CA GLU A 58 2.04 -13.20 -20.28
C GLU A 58 1.34 -12.82 -21.60
N GLU A 59 0.09 -12.34 -21.55
CA GLU A 59 -0.72 -11.97 -22.72
C GLU A 59 -0.55 -10.50 -23.14
N PHE A 60 -0.25 -9.62 -22.17
CA PHE A 60 -0.19 -8.17 -22.35
C PHE A 60 1.23 -7.63 -22.06
N PRO A 61 2.06 -7.41 -23.10
CA PRO A 61 3.47 -7.05 -22.96
C PRO A 61 3.73 -5.82 -22.10
N GLU A 62 2.81 -4.85 -22.07
CA GLU A 62 2.90 -3.65 -21.25
C GLU A 62 2.89 -3.92 -19.75
N THR A 63 2.34 -5.06 -19.32
CA THR A 63 2.32 -5.50 -17.91
C THR A 63 3.37 -6.54 -17.58
N CYS A 64 4.06 -7.08 -18.60
CA CYS A 64 5.18 -7.99 -18.41
C CYS A 64 6.30 -7.29 -17.63
N ALA A 65 6.96 -8.05 -16.75
CA ALA A 65 7.98 -7.59 -15.82
C ALA A 65 7.48 -6.65 -14.70
N THR A 66 6.16 -6.51 -14.48
CA THR A 66 5.63 -5.84 -13.29
C THR A 66 6.00 -6.64 -12.03
N THR A 67 6.56 -5.97 -11.03
CA THR A 67 6.83 -6.58 -9.72
C THR A 67 5.65 -6.36 -8.78
N VAL A 68 5.34 -7.35 -7.96
CA VAL A 68 4.20 -7.28 -7.01
C VAL A 68 4.57 -7.88 -5.67
N CYS A 69 4.19 -7.22 -4.58
CA CYS A 69 4.13 -7.79 -3.25
C CYS A 69 2.70 -7.69 -2.71
N LEU A 70 2.17 -8.84 -2.27
CA LEU A 70 0.88 -8.97 -1.62
C LEU A 70 1.07 -9.44 -0.18
N VAL A 71 0.30 -8.87 0.75
CA VAL A 71 0.23 -9.34 2.13
C VAL A 71 -1.23 -9.41 2.56
N ALA A 72 -1.70 -10.52 3.11
CA ALA A 72 -3.00 -10.64 3.76
C ALA A 72 -2.80 -10.72 5.28
N LEU A 73 -3.33 -9.72 5.99
CA LEU A 73 -3.23 -9.59 7.44
C LEU A 73 -4.54 -10.01 8.11
N ASP A 74 -4.45 -10.98 9.01
CA ASP A 74 -5.48 -11.25 10.00
C ASP A 74 -5.23 -10.41 11.25
N GLN A 75 -6.11 -9.44 11.48
CA GLN A 75 -5.97 -8.50 12.60
C GLN A 75 -6.16 -9.18 13.96
N ALA A 76 -7.03 -10.20 14.03
CA ALA A 76 -7.38 -10.90 15.26
C ALA A 76 -6.23 -11.81 15.72
N SER A 77 -5.72 -12.67 14.84
CA SER A 77 -4.61 -13.57 15.17
C SER A 77 -3.25 -12.87 15.12
N GLY A 78 -3.08 -11.90 14.21
CA GLY A 78 -1.79 -11.31 13.85
C GLY A 78 -1.05 -12.10 12.77
N GLU A 79 -1.64 -13.15 12.20
CA GLU A 79 -1.04 -13.90 11.10
C GLU A 79 -1.01 -13.07 9.82
N ALA A 80 0.16 -12.97 9.20
CA ALA A 80 0.38 -12.30 7.93
C ALA A 80 0.87 -13.31 6.90
N GLU A 81 0.08 -13.56 5.86
CA GLU A 81 0.49 -14.31 4.68
C GLU A 81 1.02 -13.34 3.63
N TYR A 82 2.13 -13.65 2.98
CA TYR A 82 2.67 -12.77 1.94
C TYR A 82 3.17 -13.57 0.72
N VAL A 83 3.15 -12.93 -0.44
CA VAL A 83 3.70 -13.48 -1.69
C VAL A 83 4.32 -12.35 -2.51
N CYS A 84 5.43 -12.64 -3.17
CA CYS A 84 6.16 -11.68 -4.01
C CYS A 84 6.34 -12.25 -5.42
N ALA A 85 6.16 -11.41 -6.44
CA ALA A 85 6.55 -11.63 -7.83
C ALA A 85 7.67 -10.65 -8.16
N GLY A 86 8.94 -11.07 -8.00
CA GLY A 86 10.13 -10.24 -8.29
C GLY A 86 10.25 -8.94 -7.48
N HIS A 87 9.36 -8.72 -6.52
CA HIS A 87 9.32 -7.52 -5.68
C HIS A 87 10.12 -7.73 -4.39
N LEU A 88 10.51 -6.61 -3.77
CA LEU A 88 11.23 -6.62 -2.50
C LEU A 88 10.36 -7.24 -1.40
N PRO A 89 10.91 -8.16 -0.58
CA PRO A 89 10.15 -8.77 0.48
C PRO A 89 9.84 -7.78 1.61
N PRO A 90 8.72 -7.96 2.33
CA PRO A 90 8.35 -7.06 3.43
C PRO A 90 9.39 -7.05 4.55
N LEU A 91 9.52 -5.91 5.22
CA LEU A 91 10.31 -5.74 6.44
C LEU A 91 9.39 -5.84 7.65
N TRP A 92 9.63 -6.81 8.53
CA TRP A 92 8.93 -6.97 9.80
C TRP A 92 9.70 -6.29 10.94
N LEU A 93 8.99 -5.44 11.68
CA LEU A 93 9.46 -4.67 12.82
C LEU A 93 8.70 -5.13 14.06
N SER A 94 9.36 -5.86 14.95
CA SER A 94 8.76 -6.37 16.17
C SER A 94 8.93 -5.39 17.32
N ALA A 95 7.85 -5.16 18.08
CA ALA A 95 7.89 -4.39 19.33
C ALA A 95 8.82 -5.00 20.39
N ALA A 96 9.20 -6.28 20.24
CA ALA A 96 10.22 -6.93 21.06
C ALA A 96 11.67 -6.59 20.65
N GLY A 97 11.87 -5.68 19.69
CA GLY A 97 13.18 -5.19 19.24
C GLY A 97 13.82 -5.99 18.11
N ARG A 98 13.13 -7.00 17.55
CA ARG A 98 13.60 -7.75 16.38
C ARG A 98 13.18 -7.05 15.11
N THR A 99 14.12 -6.82 14.19
CA THR A 99 13.86 -6.36 12.84
C THR A 99 14.32 -7.42 11.86
N GLN A 100 13.50 -7.76 10.86
CA GLN A 100 13.81 -8.81 9.91
C GLN A 100 13.19 -8.53 8.53
N VAL A 101 14.02 -8.56 7.49
CA VAL A 101 13.54 -8.70 6.11
C VAL A 101 13.02 -10.12 5.93
N LEU A 102 11.76 -10.25 5.52
CA LEU A 102 11.16 -11.57 5.30
C LEU A 102 11.83 -12.28 4.12
N PRO A 103 11.83 -13.63 4.07
CA PRO A 103 12.37 -14.35 2.92
C PRO A 103 11.63 -13.98 1.63
N GLY A 104 12.37 -13.69 0.55
CA GLY A 104 11.81 -13.58 -0.80
C GLY A 104 11.40 -14.95 -1.31
N LEU A 105 10.10 -15.25 -1.33
CA LEU A 105 9.54 -16.57 -1.64
C LEU A 105 8.91 -16.65 -3.04
N GLY A 106 9.40 -15.85 -3.97
CA GLY A 106 9.02 -15.89 -5.37
C GLY A 106 10.03 -15.03 -6.10
N SER A 107 10.62 -15.59 -7.16
CA SER A 107 11.84 -15.01 -7.69
C SER A 107 11.56 -14.08 -8.86
N ARG A 108 10.54 -14.31 -9.69
CA ARG A 108 10.40 -13.54 -10.95
C ARG A 108 9.22 -12.57 -10.98
N PRO A 109 9.34 -11.44 -11.71
CA PRO A 109 8.22 -10.56 -12.02
C PRO A 109 7.09 -11.24 -12.80
N LEU A 110 5.93 -10.59 -12.90
CA LEU A 110 4.79 -11.09 -13.66
C LEU A 110 5.10 -11.25 -15.15
N GLY A 111 4.56 -12.30 -15.78
CA GLY A 111 4.68 -12.57 -17.22
C GLY A 111 6.02 -13.20 -17.63
N THR A 112 6.87 -13.55 -16.67
CA THR A 112 8.25 -14.00 -16.92
C THR A 112 8.51 -15.48 -16.59
N GLY A 113 7.44 -16.22 -16.26
CA GLY A 113 7.49 -17.65 -15.95
C GLY A 113 8.08 -17.95 -14.57
N GLY A 114 7.68 -17.20 -13.54
CA GLY A 114 8.07 -17.40 -12.15
C GLY A 114 7.26 -18.51 -11.44
N ASP A 115 7.89 -19.19 -10.47
CA ASP A 115 7.18 -20.03 -9.49
C ASP A 115 6.96 -19.22 -8.20
N PHE A 116 5.72 -18.87 -7.92
CA PHE A 116 5.35 -18.08 -6.74
C PHE A 116 5.08 -18.98 -5.54
N ARG A 117 5.55 -18.56 -4.36
CA ARG A 117 5.24 -19.24 -3.09
C ARG A 117 4.86 -18.23 -2.01
N SER A 118 3.96 -18.65 -1.15
CA SER A 118 3.53 -17.85 0.00
C SER A 118 4.43 -18.08 1.21
N GLY A 119 4.75 -17.03 1.95
CA GLY A 119 5.30 -17.08 3.30
C GLY A 119 4.29 -16.69 4.36
N ARG A 120 4.62 -16.96 5.62
CA ARG A 120 3.83 -16.53 6.79
C ARG A 120 4.72 -15.92 7.86
N VAL A 121 4.21 -14.91 8.56
CA VAL A 121 4.81 -14.35 9.77
C VAL A 121 3.71 -14.02 10.78
N SER A 122 3.95 -14.31 12.05
CA SER A 122 3.02 -13.96 13.14
C SER A 122 3.43 -12.63 13.75
N MET A 123 2.63 -11.59 13.52
CA MET A 123 2.84 -10.24 14.07
C MET A 123 2.30 -10.15 15.50
N GLY A 124 3.16 -9.78 16.44
CA GLY A 124 2.76 -9.46 17.81
C GLY A 124 1.95 -8.15 17.89
N PRO A 125 1.25 -7.88 19.00
CA PRO A 125 0.63 -6.59 19.23
C PRO A 125 1.68 -5.47 19.09
N ARG A 126 1.31 -4.38 18.40
CA ARG A 126 2.18 -3.22 18.13
C ARG A 126 3.33 -3.46 17.15
N ASP A 127 3.48 -4.67 16.61
CA ASP A 127 4.41 -4.91 15.51
C ASP A 127 3.99 -4.16 14.25
N ALA A 128 4.96 -3.85 13.39
CA ALA A 128 4.72 -3.25 12.09
C ALA A 128 5.28 -4.10 10.95
N LEU A 129 4.62 -4.00 9.79
CA LEU A 129 5.10 -4.53 8.53
C LEU A 129 5.28 -3.37 7.56
N VAL A 130 6.42 -3.33 6.88
CA VAL A 130 6.79 -2.29 5.93
C VAL A 130 6.95 -2.91 4.55
N LEU A 131 6.17 -2.43 3.59
CA LEU A 131 6.27 -2.75 2.17
C LEU A 131 6.79 -1.50 1.46
N TYR A 132 7.69 -1.68 0.50
CA TYR A 132 8.36 -0.58 -0.17
C TYR A 132 8.78 -0.93 -1.58
N THR A 133 8.78 0.06 -2.48
CA THR A 133 9.37 -0.06 -3.83
C THR A 133 10.87 0.16 -3.80
N ASP A 134 11.55 -0.22 -4.88
CA ASP A 134 13.00 -0.03 -5.02
C ASP A 134 13.40 1.44 -5.21
N GLY A 135 12.48 2.31 -5.59
CA GLY A 135 12.67 3.77 -5.61
C GLY A 135 13.12 4.37 -4.27
N LEU A 136 12.93 3.66 -3.14
CA LEU A 136 13.52 4.03 -1.84
C LEU A 136 15.00 3.69 -1.68
N ASN A 137 15.52 2.78 -2.50
CA ASN A 137 16.91 2.34 -2.47
C ASN A 137 17.72 2.92 -3.64
N GLY A 138 17.05 3.34 -4.72
CA GLY A 138 17.65 3.83 -5.96
C GLY A 138 17.87 5.33 -5.97
N SER A 139 19.09 5.76 -5.67
CA SER A 139 19.60 7.06 -6.14
C SER A 139 20.82 6.80 -7.02
N PRO A 140 21.00 7.52 -8.15
CA PRO A 140 22.15 7.32 -9.04
C PRO A 140 23.48 7.39 -8.28
N GLY A 141 24.31 6.35 -8.41
CA GLY A 141 25.64 6.27 -7.78
C GLY A 141 25.68 5.72 -6.35
N ARG A 142 24.54 5.32 -5.77
CA ARG A 142 24.48 4.66 -4.46
C ARG A 142 24.51 3.14 -4.62
N ASP A 143 25.30 2.47 -3.79
CA ASP A 143 25.30 1.01 -3.71
C ASP A 143 23.95 0.51 -3.15
N LEU A 144 23.34 -0.46 -3.85
CA LEU A 144 22.01 -0.95 -3.55
C LEU A 144 21.96 -1.70 -2.21
N LEU A 145 23.04 -2.40 -1.86
CA LEU A 145 23.13 -3.13 -0.61
C LEU A 145 23.24 -2.15 0.57
N GLU A 146 24.07 -1.12 0.44
CA GLU A 146 24.17 -0.04 1.44
C GLU A 146 22.84 0.70 1.62
N ALA A 147 22.12 1.00 0.53
CA ALA A 147 20.82 1.66 0.58
C ALA A 147 19.77 0.81 1.34
N ARG A 148 19.71 -0.49 1.04
CA ARG A 148 18.82 -1.44 1.74
C ARG A 148 19.16 -1.56 3.22
N GLN A 149 20.45 -1.65 3.55
CA GLN A 149 20.90 -1.69 4.94
C GLN A 149 20.54 -0.41 5.70
N LEU A 150 20.68 0.75 5.06
CA LEU A 150 20.23 2.01 5.65
C LEU A 150 18.72 1.99 5.91
N LEU A 151 17.90 1.60 4.94
CA LEU A 151 16.45 1.53 5.10
C LEU A 151 16.05 0.67 6.30
N VAL A 152 16.65 -0.53 6.42
CA VAL A 152 16.39 -1.43 7.56
C VAL A 152 16.79 -0.78 8.88
N GLN A 153 17.95 -0.13 8.93
CA GLN A 153 18.44 0.55 10.12
C GLN A 153 17.54 1.73 10.53
N VAL A 154 17.19 2.59 9.58
CA VAL A 154 16.31 3.74 9.79
C VAL A 154 14.93 3.29 10.24
N ALA A 155 14.34 2.31 9.57
CA ALA A 155 13.03 1.77 9.92
C ALA A 155 13.02 1.20 11.34
N ALA A 156 14.07 0.45 11.74
CA ALA A 156 14.21 -0.06 13.09
C ALA A 156 14.29 1.06 14.14
N GLN A 157 15.09 2.10 13.89
CA GLN A 157 15.26 3.22 14.81
C GLN A 157 13.99 4.08 14.93
N ALA A 158 13.37 4.43 13.80
CA ALA A 158 12.12 5.18 13.76
C ALA A 158 11.00 4.42 14.46
N PHE A 159 10.89 3.11 14.21
CA PHE A 159 9.91 2.27 14.88
C PHE A 159 10.15 2.19 16.39
N ALA A 160 11.38 2.01 16.84
CA ALA A 160 11.71 2.01 18.26
C ALA A 160 11.30 3.32 18.95
N ARG A 161 11.56 4.48 18.33
CA ARG A 161 11.10 5.78 18.84
C ARG A 161 9.57 5.89 18.88
N SER A 162 8.89 5.28 17.92
CA SER A 162 7.42 5.29 17.86
C SER A 162 6.76 4.49 19.01
N LEU A 163 7.47 3.53 19.61
CA LEU A 163 6.90 2.68 20.68
C LEU A 163 6.63 3.46 21.97
N ASP A 164 7.38 4.53 22.26
CA ASP A 164 7.16 5.35 23.45
C ASP A 164 6.20 6.53 23.21
N SER A 165 5.73 6.71 21.96
CA SER A 165 4.81 7.79 21.62
C SER A 165 3.42 7.55 22.21
N PRO A 166 2.82 8.55 22.90
CA PRO A 166 1.44 8.47 23.36
C PRO A 166 0.41 8.67 22.23
N ALA A 167 0.86 8.94 21.01
CA ALA A 167 -0.02 9.20 19.89
C ALA A 167 -0.86 7.95 19.52
N PRO A 168 -2.08 8.15 18.98
CA PRO A 168 -2.91 7.06 18.48
C PRO A 168 -2.17 6.21 17.44
N PRO A 169 -2.52 4.90 17.29
CA PRO A 169 -1.84 4.01 16.36
C PRO A 169 -1.75 4.53 14.92
N ALA A 170 -2.80 5.16 14.41
CA ALA A 170 -2.81 5.74 13.06
C ALA A 170 -1.75 6.85 12.90
N GLN A 171 -1.68 7.79 13.86
CA GLN A 171 -0.68 8.85 13.86
C GLN A 171 0.73 8.27 13.96
N ARG A 172 0.94 7.25 14.80
CA ARG A 172 2.25 6.59 14.91
C ARG A 172 2.68 5.93 13.60
N ALA A 173 1.75 5.35 12.84
CA ALA A 173 2.05 4.80 11.52
C ALA A 173 2.44 5.90 10.51
N GLU A 174 1.77 7.04 10.53
CA GLU A 174 2.10 8.20 9.69
C GLU A 174 3.44 8.85 10.04
N ASP A 175 3.70 9.01 11.34
CA ASP A 175 4.99 9.52 11.84
C ASP A 175 6.12 8.57 11.45
N LEU A 176 5.89 7.26 11.54
CA LEU A 176 6.85 6.24 11.12
C LEU A 176 7.13 6.33 9.61
N CYS A 177 6.10 6.41 8.78
CA CYS A 177 6.27 6.63 7.34
C CYS A 177 7.09 7.90 7.06
N SER A 178 6.73 9.01 7.70
CA SER A 178 7.36 10.32 7.50
C SER A 178 8.83 10.32 7.94
N GLN A 179 9.15 9.66 9.06
CA GLN A 179 10.52 9.53 9.55
C GLN A 179 11.38 8.65 8.63
N ILE A 180 10.85 7.50 8.20
CA ILE A 180 11.57 6.61 7.27
C ILE A 180 11.86 7.35 5.96
N LEU A 181 10.85 7.99 5.37
CA LEU A 181 11.02 8.75 4.13
C LEU A 181 12.01 9.90 4.31
N GLY A 182 11.91 10.66 5.40
CA GLY A 182 12.78 11.80 5.66
C GLY A 182 14.26 11.43 5.88
N GLU A 183 14.54 10.28 6.48
CA GLU A 183 15.93 9.83 6.77
C GLU A 183 16.55 9.02 5.63
N VAL A 184 15.75 8.34 4.80
CA VAL A 184 16.24 7.57 3.64
C VAL A 184 16.43 8.46 2.41
N SER A 185 15.67 9.55 2.30
CA SER A 185 15.76 10.49 1.18
C SER A 185 17.17 11.08 1.06
N PRO A 186 17.76 11.12 -0.16
CA PRO A 186 19.04 11.79 -0.36
C PRO A 186 18.93 13.30 -0.09
N PRO A 187 20.04 13.98 0.28
CA PRO A 187 20.06 15.42 0.58
C PRO A 187 19.53 16.29 -0.57
N ASP A 188 19.68 15.78 -1.78
CA ASP A 188 19.35 16.38 -3.07
C ASP A 188 17.83 16.25 -3.39
N GLY A 189 17.10 15.45 -2.60
CA GLY A 189 15.64 15.31 -2.68
C GLY A 189 15.10 14.47 -3.86
N ALA A 190 15.98 13.82 -4.63
CA ALA A 190 15.58 12.96 -5.75
C ALA A 190 15.46 11.50 -5.29
N LEU A 191 14.29 11.13 -4.78
CA LEU A 191 13.82 9.75 -4.82
C LEU A 191 13.17 9.52 -6.19
N ASP A 192 13.27 8.30 -6.70
CA ASP A 192 12.45 7.83 -7.82
C ASP A 192 10.98 7.65 -7.36
N ASP A 193 10.14 7.00 -8.14
CA ASP A 193 8.77 6.60 -7.77
C ASP A 193 8.75 5.68 -6.52
N ALA A 194 8.90 6.30 -5.35
CA ALA A 194 9.03 5.66 -4.05
C ALA A 194 7.66 5.52 -3.38
N VAL A 195 7.27 4.27 -3.10
CA VAL A 195 6.09 3.94 -2.31
C VAL A 195 6.54 3.30 -1.02
N LEU A 196 6.02 3.81 0.10
CA LEU A 196 6.16 3.20 1.42
C LEU A 196 4.78 2.93 1.99
N LEU A 197 4.52 1.69 2.37
CA LEU A 197 3.29 1.27 3.04
C LEU A 197 3.65 0.63 4.37
N VAL A 198 3.08 1.17 5.45
CA VAL A 198 3.27 0.65 6.81
C VAL A 198 1.93 0.14 7.34
N ALA A 199 1.93 -1.10 7.80
CA ALA A 199 0.81 -1.69 8.53
C ALA A 199 1.22 -1.93 9.98
N LEU A 200 0.59 -1.21 10.90
CA LEU A 200 0.83 -1.32 12.34
C LEU A 200 -0.30 -2.13 12.99
N ARG A 201 0.04 -3.21 13.69
CA ARG A 201 -0.95 -3.99 14.44
C ARG A 201 -1.35 -3.25 15.72
N ALA A 202 -2.55 -2.71 15.74
CA ALA A 202 -3.12 -2.05 16.91
C ALA A 202 -3.99 -3.03 17.74
N PRO A 203 -4.17 -2.80 19.05
CA PRO A 203 -5.24 -3.45 19.80
C PRO A 203 -6.61 -3.07 19.23
N GLN A 204 -7.60 -3.94 19.43
CA GLN A 204 -8.98 -3.64 19.06
C GLN A 204 -9.45 -2.37 19.80
N PRO A 205 -10.04 -1.39 19.10
CA PRO A 205 -10.52 -0.18 19.75
C PRO A 205 -11.71 -0.46 20.66
N ASP A 206 -11.84 0.37 21.70
CA ASP A 206 -12.96 0.29 22.63
C ASP A 206 -14.29 0.67 21.97
N VAL A 207 -15.40 0.10 22.47
CA VAL A 207 -16.75 0.47 22.05
C VAL A 207 -17.18 1.74 22.78
N LEU A 208 -17.57 2.76 22.03
CA LEU A 208 -18.19 3.97 22.58
C LEU A 208 -19.57 3.64 23.14
N ARG A 209 -19.82 3.97 24.41
CA ARG A 209 -21.15 3.84 25.04
C ARG A 209 -21.46 5.08 25.85
N ILE A 210 -22.47 5.81 25.41
CA ILE A 210 -22.94 7.03 26.06
C ILE A 210 -24.41 6.83 26.44
N THR A 211 -24.77 7.23 27.65
CA THR A 211 -26.16 7.25 28.12
C THR A 211 -26.37 8.51 28.93
N LEU A 212 -27.19 9.42 28.40
CA LEU A 212 -27.38 10.76 28.96
C LEU A 212 -28.87 11.08 29.06
N PRO A 213 -29.26 11.98 29.98
CA PRO A 213 -30.58 12.60 29.94
C PRO A 213 -30.81 13.25 28.58
N ALA A 214 -32.04 13.18 28.05
CA ALA A 214 -32.40 13.81 26.79
C ALA A 214 -32.65 15.32 26.96
N ASP A 215 -31.59 16.08 27.27
CA ASP A 215 -31.62 17.54 27.41
C ASP A 215 -30.62 18.24 26.46
N LEU A 216 -30.57 19.58 26.51
CA LEU A 216 -29.72 20.37 25.62
C LEU A 216 -28.21 20.15 25.85
N ALA A 217 -27.79 19.65 27.02
CA ALA A 217 -26.38 19.37 27.31
C ALA A 217 -25.91 18.10 26.59
N ALA A 218 -26.82 17.13 26.39
CA ALA A 218 -26.51 15.85 25.75
C ALA A 218 -25.83 15.99 24.38
N VAL A 219 -26.23 16.98 23.57
CA VAL A 219 -25.63 17.22 22.25
C VAL A 219 -24.14 17.57 22.36
N SER A 220 -23.78 18.44 23.31
CA SER A 220 -22.39 18.86 23.46
C SER A 220 -21.54 17.75 24.08
N GLU A 221 -22.08 17.00 25.04
CA GLU A 221 -21.38 15.88 25.67
C GLU A 221 -21.13 14.74 24.67
N VAL A 222 -22.13 14.36 23.87
CA VAL A 222 -21.97 13.37 22.80
C VAL A 222 -20.91 13.81 21.80
N ARG A 223 -20.93 15.08 21.37
CA ARG A 223 -19.92 15.61 20.45
C ARG A 223 -18.50 15.47 20.98
N THR A 224 -18.27 15.84 22.24
CA THR A 224 -16.93 15.74 22.85
C THR A 224 -16.48 14.29 22.94
N SER A 225 -17.30 13.40 23.51
CA SER A 225 -16.93 11.98 23.65
C SER A 225 -16.78 11.26 22.31
N LEU A 226 -17.57 11.64 21.30
CA LEU A 226 -17.45 11.07 19.95
C LEU A 226 -16.15 11.51 19.28
N ASN A 227 -15.77 12.79 19.37
CA ASN A 227 -14.50 13.27 18.82
C ASN A 227 -13.30 12.57 19.49
N ASP A 228 -13.29 12.46 20.83
CA ASP A 228 -12.22 11.78 21.55
C ASP A 228 -12.10 10.30 21.13
N TRP A 229 -13.23 9.63 20.91
CA TRP A 229 -13.26 8.25 20.42
C TRP A 229 -12.75 8.14 18.98
N LEU A 230 -13.17 9.04 18.09
CA LEU A 230 -12.71 9.08 16.70
C LEU A 230 -11.21 9.40 16.58
N ASP A 231 -10.68 10.25 17.46
CA ASP A 231 -9.24 10.52 17.58
C ASP A 231 -8.48 9.23 17.95
N GLY A 232 -9.04 8.45 18.89
CA GLY A 232 -8.51 7.14 19.27
C GLY A 232 -8.51 6.12 18.15
N LEU A 233 -9.54 6.14 17.29
CA LEU A 233 -9.60 5.34 16.05
C LEU A 233 -8.63 5.86 14.97
N GLY A 234 -8.22 7.12 15.05
CA GLY A 234 -7.47 7.78 13.99
C GLY A 234 -8.32 8.04 12.75
N ALA A 235 -9.57 8.47 12.92
CA ALA A 235 -10.43 8.84 11.80
C ALA A 235 -9.89 10.07 11.04
N GLY A 236 -10.23 10.20 9.75
CA GLY A 236 -9.86 11.36 8.94
C GLY A 236 -10.68 12.61 9.29
N LEU A 237 -10.19 13.80 8.92
CA LEU A 237 -10.90 15.07 9.20
C LEU A 237 -12.33 15.09 8.63
N LEU A 238 -12.52 14.57 7.42
CA LEU A 238 -13.85 14.51 6.79
C LEU A 238 -14.78 13.54 7.54
N ASP A 239 -14.25 12.39 7.97
CA ASP A 239 -15.00 11.42 8.77
C ASP A 239 -15.42 12.03 10.10
N HIS A 240 -14.52 12.75 10.79
CA HIS A 240 -14.84 13.49 12.02
C HIS A 240 -16.01 14.44 11.81
N ILE A 241 -15.99 15.25 10.75
CA ILE A 241 -17.06 16.21 10.47
C ILE A 241 -18.37 15.49 10.18
N GLY A 242 -18.34 14.46 9.31
CA GLY A 242 -19.52 13.73 8.88
C GLY A 242 -20.20 12.95 10.02
N LEU A 243 -19.44 12.10 10.72
CA LEU A 243 -19.93 11.30 11.85
C LEU A 243 -20.47 12.17 12.97
N THR A 244 -19.68 13.15 13.41
CA THR A 244 -20.06 14.00 14.53
C THR A 244 -21.32 14.79 14.21
N HIS A 245 -21.42 15.39 13.02
CA HIS A 245 -22.60 16.14 12.63
C HIS A 245 -23.84 15.22 12.59
N ALA A 246 -23.77 14.08 11.89
CA ALA A 246 -24.89 13.14 11.77
C ALA A 246 -25.39 12.67 13.14
N VAL A 247 -24.48 12.25 14.03
CA VAL A 247 -24.85 11.77 15.37
C VAL A 247 -25.44 12.90 16.22
N THR A 248 -24.86 14.10 16.20
CA THR A 248 -25.39 15.23 16.99
C THR A 248 -26.78 15.68 16.53
N GLU A 249 -27.08 15.61 15.24
CA GLU A 249 -28.41 15.90 14.70
C GLU A 249 -29.45 14.86 15.19
N LEU A 250 -29.09 13.58 15.20
CA LEU A 250 -29.96 12.53 15.74
C LEU A 250 -30.22 12.70 17.23
N VAL A 251 -29.20 13.08 18.01
CA VAL A 251 -29.34 13.37 19.43
C VAL A 251 -30.21 14.62 19.64
N ALA A 252 -30.01 15.68 18.86
CA ALA A 252 -30.84 16.88 18.92
C ALA A 252 -32.32 16.55 18.62
N ASN A 253 -32.58 15.69 17.63
CA ASN A 253 -33.92 15.20 17.34
C ASN A 253 -34.54 14.43 18.51
N ALA A 254 -33.76 13.55 19.16
CA ALA A 254 -34.22 12.84 20.35
C ALA A 254 -34.59 13.80 21.49
N VAL A 255 -33.78 14.83 21.72
CA VAL A 255 -33.99 15.84 22.78
C VAL A 255 -35.22 16.73 22.48
N GLN A 256 -35.38 17.17 21.24
CA GLN A 256 -36.38 18.18 20.89
C GLN A 256 -37.74 17.59 20.53
N HIS A 257 -37.78 16.40 19.94
CA HIS A 257 -38.97 15.89 19.25
C HIS A 257 -39.46 14.53 19.75
N ALA A 258 -38.65 13.76 20.48
CA ALA A 258 -39.03 12.40 20.85
C ALA A 258 -39.99 12.32 22.05
N TYR A 259 -40.01 13.35 22.89
CA TYR A 259 -40.74 13.34 24.17
C TYR A 259 -41.69 14.55 24.29
N PRO A 260 -42.88 14.36 24.91
CA PRO A 260 -43.72 15.49 25.30
C PRO A 260 -43.00 16.46 26.25
N PRO A 261 -43.30 17.77 26.21
CA PRO A 261 -42.73 18.75 27.14
C PRO A 261 -42.96 18.33 28.61
N GLY A 262 -41.90 18.33 29.42
CA GLY A 262 -41.97 17.97 30.85
C GLY A 262 -41.89 16.47 31.16
N SER A 263 -41.43 15.65 30.21
CA SER A 263 -41.17 14.22 30.44
C SER A 263 -39.91 14.02 31.29
N ASP A 264 -40.07 13.65 32.56
CA ASP A 264 -38.94 13.32 33.44
C ASP A 264 -38.34 11.94 33.13
N GLY A 265 -37.01 11.84 33.17
CA GLY A 265 -36.29 10.56 33.00
C GLY A 265 -36.13 10.08 31.55
N ALA A 266 -36.36 10.96 30.57
CA ALA A 266 -36.03 10.70 29.17
C ALA A 266 -34.50 10.54 29.00
N MET A 267 -34.09 9.48 28.32
CA MET A 267 -32.68 9.15 28.09
C MET A 267 -32.40 8.97 26.61
N VAL A 268 -31.19 9.35 26.19
CA VAL A 268 -30.62 9.05 24.88
C VAL A 268 -29.40 8.14 25.05
N HIS A 269 -29.30 7.13 24.20
CA HIS A 269 -28.22 6.16 24.17
C HIS A 269 -27.50 6.26 22.84
N VAL A 270 -26.17 6.38 22.88
CA VAL A 270 -25.31 6.34 21.69
C VAL A 270 -24.30 5.22 21.87
N VAL A 271 -24.26 4.29 20.93
CA VAL A 271 -23.31 3.18 20.90
C VAL A 271 -22.55 3.22 19.59
N GLY A 272 -21.23 3.31 19.65
CA GLY A 272 -20.35 3.33 18.48
C GLY A 272 -19.33 2.20 18.55
N ALA A 273 -19.12 1.48 17.45
CA ALA A 273 -18.10 0.45 17.33
C ALA A 273 -17.48 0.46 15.93
N LEU A 274 -16.23 0.00 15.82
CA LEU A 274 -15.64 -0.39 14.55
C LEU A 274 -16.13 -1.81 14.22
N ASP A 275 -16.74 -2.00 13.05
CA ASP A 275 -17.17 -3.31 12.57
C ASP A 275 -16.01 -4.10 11.94
N GLU A 276 -16.28 -5.36 11.59
CA GLU A 276 -15.28 -6.28 11.01
C GLU A 276 -14.79 -5.83 9.63
N ASP A 277 -15.54 -4.96 8.96
CA ASP A 277 -15.19 -4.40 7.65
C ASP A 277 -14.38 -3.10 7.76
N GLY A 278 -14.08 -2.65 8.99
CA GLY A 278 -13.39 -1.38 9.24
C GLY A 278 -14.27 -0.14 9.10
N ALA A 279 -15.60 -0.31 9.08
CA ALA A 279 -16.55 0.79 9.12
C ALA A 279 -16.94 1.12 10.56
N VAL A 280 -17.20 2.40 10.84
CA VAL A 280 -17.79 2.83 12.10
C VAL A 280 -19.30 2.64 12.02
N ALA A 281 -19.83 1.77 12.87
CA ALA A 281 -21.26 1.59 13.11
C ALA A 281 -21.68 2.34 14.37
N VAL A 282 -22.64 3.26 14.25
CA VAL A 282 -23.18 4.03 15.37
C VAL A 282 -24.69 3.86 15.45
N THR A 283 -25.19 3.48 16.62
CA THR A 283 -26.62 3.44 16.93
C THR A 283 -26.96 4.56 17.90
N VAL A 284 -27.87 5.44 17.50
CA VAL A 284 -28.53 6.41 18.39
C VAL A 284 -29.92 5.89 18.71
N SER A 285 -30.28 5.81 19.99
CA SER A 285 -31.59 5.29 20.40
C SER A 285 -32.14 5.98 21.64
N ASP A 286 -33.46 6.05 21.71
CA ASP A 286 -34.22 6.61 22.82
C ASP A 286 -35.59 5.92 22.93
N ARG A 287 -36.35 6.19 24.01
CA ARG A 287 -37.67 5.57 24.26
C ARG A 287 -38.86 6.37 23.73
N GLY A 288 -38.61 7.49 23.06
CA GLY A 288 -39.61 8.39 22.50
C GLY A 288 -39.96 8.08 21.05
N GLN A 289 -40.88 8.88 20.51
CA GLN A 289 -41.37 8.79 19.13
C GLN A 289 -41.09 10.09 18.40
N TRP A 290 -40.24 10.04 17.38
CA TRP A 290 -39.86 11.24 16.63
C TRP A 290 -41.02 11.68 15.74
N LEU A 291 -41.58 12.87 16.01
CA LEU A 291 -42.67 13.45 15.23
C LEU A 291 -42.17 13.93 13.85
N GLU A 292 -42.74 13.42 12.76
CA GLU A 292 -42.48 13.95 11.41
C GLU A 292 -43.23 15.27 11.21
N ARG A 293 -42.54 16.41 11.35
CA ARG A 293 -43.01 17.68 10.77
C ARG A 293 -42.19 18.02 9.52
N ALA A 294 -42.78 18.81 8.62
CA ALA A 294 -42.20 19.16 7.32
C ALA A 294 -40.85 19.91 7.37
N SER A 295 -40.48 20.49 8.53
CA SER A 295 -39.17 21.12 8.80
C SER A 295 -38.14 20.15 9.41
N ASP A 296 -38.59 19.02 9.97
CA ASP A 296 -37.80 18.15 10.87
C ASP A 296 -37.16 16.97 10.11
N GLY A 297 -37.57 16.75 8.85
CA GLY A 297 -36.93 15.80 7.94
C GLY A 297 -35.53 16.21 7.48
N GLN A 298 -35.12 17.46 7.73
CA GLN A 298 -33.82 17.98 7.30
C GLN A 298 -32.65 17.33 8.06
N GLY A 299 -32.76 17.11 9.37
CA GLY A 299 -31.71 16.46 10.17
C GLY A 299 -31.49 15.00 9.77
N LEU A 300 -32.59 14.24 9.58
CA LEU A 300 -32.54 12.86 9.08
C LEU A 300 -31.99 12.80 7.64
N MET A 301 -32.39 13.73 6.77
CA MET A 301 -31.90 13.82 5.40
C MET A 301 -30.41 14.20 5.35
N MET A 302 -29.95 15.08 6.22
CA MET A 302 -28.54 15.44 6.34
C MET A 302 -27.72 14.25 6.86
N ALA A 303 -28.17 13.58 7.93
CA ALA A 303 -27.51 12.38 8.44
C ALA A 303 -27.44 11.26 7.38
N ALA A 304 -28.52 11.04 6.63
CA ALA A 304 -28.55 10.08 5.52
C ALA A 304 -27.65 10.48 4.35
N GLY A 305 -27.44 11.78 4.11
CA GLY A 305 -26.53 12.28 3.07
C GLY A 305 -25.05 12.23 3.46
N LEU A 306 -24.75 12.06 4.75
CA LEU A 306 -23.38 11.98 5.29
C LEU A 306 -22.92 10.53 5.51
N ALA A 307 -23.84 9.63 5.88
CA ALA A 307 -23.53 8.23 6.15
C ALA A 307 -23.55 7.37 4.87
N ASP A 308 -22.73 6.31 4.83
CA ASP A 308 -22.78 5.32 3.74
C ASP A 308 -24.06 4.49 3.77
N SER A 309 -24.58 4.26 4.98
CA SER A 309 -25.92 3.68 5.15
C SER A 309 -26.56 4.17 6.43
N MET A 310 -27.89 4.26 6.39
CA MET A 310 -28.70 4.66 7.54
C MET A 310 -29.99 3.85 7.57
N THR A 311 -30.31 3.29 8.74
CA THR A 311 -31.56 2.55 8.97
C THR A 311 -32.28 3.13 10.18
N VAL A 312 -33.54 3.50 10.01
CA VAL A 312 -34.39 4.00 11.09
C VAL A 312 -35.38 2.92 11.49
N ARG A 313 -35.32 2.50 12.76
CA ARG A 313 -36.26 1.55 13.39
C ARG A 313 -37.13 2.29 14.38
N ARG A 314 -38.45 2.23 14.16
CA ARG A 314 -39.44 2.82 15.05
C ARG A 314 -40.28 1.70 15.64
N GLU A 315 -40.20 1.55 16.94
CA GLU A 315 -40.93 0.53 17.68
C GLU A 315 -41.88 1.18 18.67
N SER A 316 -42.85 0.42 19.20
CA SER A 316 -43.77 0.92 20.23
C SER A 316 -43.06 1.37 21.51
N ARG A 317 -41.79 1.00 21.69
CA ARG A 317 -40.96 1.30 22.88
C ARG A 317 -39.90 2.38 22.64
N GLY A 318 -39.79 2.94 21.44
CA GLY A 318 -38.77 3.94 21.13
C GLY A 318 -38.35 4.03 19.67
N THR A 319 -37.37 4.89 19.42
CA THR A 319 -36.75 5.10 18.10
C THR A 319 -35.27 4.72 18.18
N SER A 320 -34.78 4.03 17.16
CA SER A 320 -33.37 3.67 17.00
C SER A 320 -32.94 3.98 15.56
N VAL A 321 -31.80 4.64 15.43
CA VAL A 321 -31.19 4.97 14.15
C VAL A 321 -29.79 4.36 14.12
N ASP A 322 -29.56 3.47 13.16
CA ASP A 322 -28.25 2.91 12.86
C ASP A 322 -27.63 3.70 11.71
N LEU A 323 -26.39 4.12 11.90
CA LEU A 323 -25.54 4.76 10.89
C LEU A 323 -24.30 3.90 10.66
N ARG A 324 -23.81 3.88 9.42
CA ARG A 324 -22.54 3.25 9.06
C ARG A 324 -21.70 4.22 8.23
N PHE A 325 -20.41 4.31 8.57
CA PHE A 325 -19.42 5.16 7.90
C PHE A 325 -18.15 4.38 7.61
N LEU A 326 -17.71 4.32 6.36
CA LEU A 326 -16.43 3.78 5.93
C LEU A 326 -15.37 4.83 6.21
N LEU A 327 -14.48 4.54 7.15
CA LEU A 327 -13.38 5.45 7.47
C LEU A 327 -12.36 5.49 6.33
N SER A 328 -11.82 6.67 6.09
CA SER A 328 -10.79 6.86 5.07
C SER A 328 -9.74 7.88 5.51
N ARG A 329 -8.49 7.60 5.14
CA ARG A 329 -7.39 8.55 5.29
C ARG A 329 -6.78 8.84 3.92
N PRO A 330 -6.53 10.10 3.58
CA PRO A 330 -5.86 10.43 2.33
C PRO A 330 -4.43 9.88 2.35
N VAL A 331 -3.97 9.41 1.20
CA VAL A 331 -2.56 9.06 1.02
C VAL A 331 -1.75 10.35 0.99
N HIS A 332 -0.72 10.43 1.84
CA HIS A 332 0.23 11.54 1.82
C HIS A 332 1.17 11.40 0.61
N MET A 333 1.00 12.28 -0.37
CA MET A 333 1.93 12.42 -1.50
C MET A 333 3.02 13.41 -1.10
N LEU A 334 4.23 12.92 -0.85
CA LEU A 334 5.40 13.78 -0.71
C LEU A 334 5.89 14.12 -2.12
N GLN A 335 5.55 15.32 -2.61
CA GLN A 335 6.17 15.82 -3.82
C GLN A 335 7.61 16.21 -3.51
N SER A 336 8.57 15.62 -4.23
CA SER A 336 9.86 16.27 -4.40
C SER A 336 9.58 17.65 -4.98
N VAL A 337 9.83 18.71 -4.20
CA VAL A 337 9.71 20.07 -4.71
C VAL A 337 10.81 20.22 -5.74
N ALA A 338 10.46 19.98 -7.01
CA ALA A 338 11.27 20.41 -8.14
C ALA A 338 11.44 21.93 -8.01
N MET A 339 12.59 22.35 -7.48
CA MET A 339 12.96 23.75 -7.47
C MET A 339 12.95 24.24 -8.92
N ASN A 340 12.04 25.18 -9.18
CA ASN A 340 11.92 25.93 -10.42
C ASN A 340 13.30 26.35 -10.97
N GLY A 341 13.56 25.96 -12.22
CA GLY A 341 14.26 26.83 -13.17
C GLY A 341 15.73 27.17 -12.89
N MET A 342 16.57 26.19 -12.57
CA MET A 342 17.98 26.29 -12.94
C MET A 342 18.20 25.55 -14.26
N PRO A 343 18.98 26.11 -15.23
CA PRO A 343 19.45 25.31 -16.34
C PRO A 343 20.16 24.10 -15.72
N ARG A 344 19.89 22.89 -16.24
CA ARG A 344 20.73 21.71 -15.98
C ARG A 344 22.14 22.07 -16.44
N THR A 345 22.93 22.72 -15.59
CA THR A 345 24.31 23.07 -15.87
C THR A 345 25.13 21.83 -15.56
N ASN A 346 25.63 21.23 -16.64
CA ASN A 346 26.37 19.97 -16.77
C ASN A 346 25.49 18.71 -16.79
N ASP A 347 25.26 18.21 -18.01
CA ASP A 347 25.02 16.79 -18.28
C ASP A 347 26.05 15.95 -17.50
N PRO A 348 25.65 15.03 -16.60
CA PRO A 348 26.43 13.83 -16.42
C PRO A 348 26.25 13.02 -17.70
N VAL A 349 27.35 12.86 -18.44
CA VAL A 349 27.42 12.07 -19.67
C VAL A 349 26.71 10.73 -19.48
N ALA A 350 25.81 10.40 -20.41
CA ALA A 350 25.27 9.06 -20.58
C ALA A 350 26.41 8.11 -20.97
N ASP A 351 26.99 7.39 -20.02
CA ASP A 351 28.07 6.45 -20.30
C ASP A 351 27.64 5.01 -19.98
N LEU A 352 26.46 4.60 -20.46
CA LEU A 352 26.28 3.18 -20.77
C LEU A 352 27.11 2.87 -22.01
N HIS A 353 28.21 2.15 -21.82
CA HIS A 353 28.97 1.56 -22.91
C HIS A 353 28.47 0.15 -23.16
N ALA A 354 27.70 -0.02 -24.24
CA ALA A 354 27.17 -1.30 -24.68
C ALA A 354 27.85 -1.72 -25.99
N GLU A 355 28.79 -2.67 -25.92
CA GLU A 355 29.43 -3.26 -27.10
C GLU A 355 28.68 -4.53 -27.49
N ALA A 356 27.92 -4.45 -28.59
CA ALA A 356 27.19 -5.58 -29.15
C ALA A 356 27.92 -6.18 -30.35
N SER A 357 27.94 -7.50 -30.42
CA SER A 357 28.31 -8.28 -31.60
C SER A 357 27.43 -9.53 -31.66
N PRO A 358 27.28 -10.18 -32.83
CA PRO A 358 26.45 -11.38 -32.93
C PRO A 358 26.87 -12.45 -31.90
N GLY A 359 26.02 -12.71 -30.92
CA GLY A 359 26.24 -13.68 -29.85
C GLY A 359 26.92 -13.14 -28.58
N LEU A 360 27.27 -11.85 -28.49
CA LEU A 360 27.86 -11.26 -27.30
C LEU A 360 27.44 -9.79 -27.12
N LEU A 361 26.97 -9.45 -25.93
CA LEU A 361 26.81 -8.07 -25.47
C LEU A 361 27.65 -7.87 -24.20
N THR A 362 28.50 -6.85 -24.17
CA THR A 362 29.16 -6.38 -22.94
C THR A 362 28.61 -5.01 -22.58
N ALA A 363 28.00 -4.88 -21.40
CA ALA A 363 27.46 -3.63 -20.89
C ALA A 363 28.26 -3.14 -19.68
N VAL A 364 28.71 -1.88 -19.73
CA VAL A 364 29.43 -1.22 -18.64
C VAL A 364 28.78 0.14 -18.37
N GLY A 365 28.47 0.43 -17.11
CA GLY A 365 27.77 1.67 -16.70
C GLY A 365 26.33 1.44 -16.27
N PRO A 366 25.54 2.51 -16.06
CA PRO A 366 24.16 2.41 -15.57
C PRO A 366 23.20 2.00 -16.70
N VAL A 367 22.34 1.03 -16.44
CA VAL A 367 21.16 0.70 -17.25
C VAL A 367 19.92 1.26 -16.54
N ASP A 368 19.56 2.50 -16.88
CA ASP A 368 18.48 3.30 -16.29
C ASP A 368 17.46 3.75 -17.36
N GLU A 369 16.51 4.60 -16.98
CA GLU A 369 15.49 5.13 -17.90
C GLU A 369 16.05 5.87 -19.12
N VAL A 370 17.26 6.45 -18.99
CA VAL A 370 17.92 7.21 -20.06
C VAL A 370 18.69 6.28 -20.99
N SER A 371 19.32 5.24 -20.44
CA SER A 371 20.20 4.35 -21.20
C SER A 371 19.55 3.03 -21.65
N VAL A 372 18.34 2.71 -21.18
CA VAL A 372 17.65 1.44 -21.51
C VAL A 372 17.40 1.27 -23.01
N GLU A 373 17.09 2.33 -23.75
CA GLU A 373 16.85 2.21 -25.20
C GLU A 373 18.11 1.73 -25.94
N LEU A 374 19.29 2.23 -25.54
CA LEU A 374 20.57 1.78 -26.07
C LEU A 374 20.83 0.32 -25.69
N PHE A 375 20.63 -0.03 -24.41
CA PHE A 375 20.77 -1.41 -23.94
C PHE A 375 19.87 -2.38 -24.72
N HIS A 376 18.61 -1.99 -24.94
CA HIS A 376 17.63 -2.78 -25.66
C HIS A 376 18.03 -2.99 -27.14
N ALA A 377 18.47 -1.93 -27.82
CA ALA A 377 18.98 -2.02 -29.19
C ALA A 377 20.22 -2.93 -29.28
N SER A 378 21.13 -2.84 -28.32
CA SER A 378 22.30 -3.72 -28.23
C SER A 378 21.92 -5.18 -27.98
N MET A 379 20.87 -5.43 -27.19
CA MET A 379 20.28 -6.76 -27.03
C MET A 379 19.67 -7.28 -28.33
N GLU A 380 18.97 -6.43 -29.11
CA GLU A 380 18.44 -6.80 -30.42
C GLU A 380 19.56 -7.26 -31.38
N GLU A 381 20.66 -6.52 -31.42
CA GLU A 381 21.81 -6.86 -32.26
C GLU A 381 22.47 -8.17 -31.82
N ALA A 382 22.84 -8.28 -30.55
CA ALA A 382 23.57 -9.44 -30.04
C ALA A 382 22.77 -10.74 -30.17
N THR A 383 21.46 -10.68 -29.93
CA THR A 383 20.56 -11.85 -29.95
C THR A 383 19.91 -12.11 -31.31
N ARG A 384 20.11 -11.23 -32.30
CA ARG A 384 19.31 -11.16 -33.54
C ARG A 384 17.81 -11.22 -33.22
N SER A 385 17.37 -10.27 -32.39
CA SER A 385 15.99 -10.17 -31.90
C SER A 385 15.51 -11.44 -31.16
N GLY A 386 16.41 -12.12 -30.44
CA GLY A 386 16.12 -13.34 -29.70
C GLY A 386 16.04 -14.61 -30.54
N THR A 387 16.63 -14.64 -31.74
CA THR A 387 16.61 -15.82 -32.64
C THR A 387 17.97 -16.52 -32.77
N ALA A 388 18.99 -16.01 -32.09
CA ALA A 388 20.33 -16.60 -32.06
C ALA A 388 20.86 -16.71 -30.63
N ASP A 389 21.77 -17.66 -30.42
CA ASP A 389 22.45 -17.83 -29.16
C ASP A 389 23.28 -16.60 -28.80
N ALA A 390 23.22 -16.14 -27.55
CA ALA A 390 24.03 -15.02 -27.09
C ALA A 390 24.41 -15.09 -25.60
N VAL A 391 25.50 -14.40 -25.26
CA VAL A 391 25.96 -14.15 -23.89
C VAL A 391 25.84 -12.66 -23.61
N ILE A 392 25.22 -12.30 -22.48
CA ILE A 392 25.06 -10.92 -22.03
C ILE A 392 25.91 -10.73 -20.77
N ASP A 393 27.03 -10.03 -20.92
CA ASP A 393 27.95 -9.68 -19.84
C ASP A 393 27.54 -8.36 -19.19
N LEU A 394 27.02 -8.49 -17.98
CA LEU A 394 26.54 -7.41 -17.12
C LEU A 394 27.52 -7.14 -15.96
N SER A 395 28.73 -7.70 -15.99
CA SER A 395 29.70 -7.58 -14.89
C SER A 395 30.13 -6.14 -14.62
N GLY A 396 30.08 -5.27 -15.64
CA GLY A 396 30.38 -3.85 -15.54
C GLY A 396 29.16 -2.95 -15.31
N VAL A 397 27.96 -3.51 -15.17
CA VAL A 397 26.74 -2.74 -14.95
C VAL A 397 26.70 -2.21 -13.52
N THR A 398 26.69 -0.89 -13.39
CA THR A 398 26.74 -0.20 -12.08
C THR A 398 25.36 0.03 -11.47
N HIS A 399 24.32 -0.03 -12.30
CA HIS A 399 22.93 0.06 -11.89
C HIS A 399 22.07 -0.69 -12.91
N LEU A 400 21.20 -1.59 -12.46
CA LEU A 400 20.27 -2.31 -13.31
C LEU A 400 18.85 -1.99 -12.86
N SER A 401 18.25 -0.97 -13.47
CA SER A 401 16.88 -0.57 -13.21
C SER A 401 15.87 -1.57 -13.76
N SER A 402 14.62 -1.45 -13.31
CA SER A 402 13.47 -2.20 -13.81
C SER A 402 13.40 -2.25 -15.37
N PRO A 403 13.60 -1.15 -16.12
CA PRO A 403 13.74 -1.16 -17.60
C PRO A 403 14.76 -2.14 -18.19
N GLY A 404 15.94 -2.22 -17.59
CA GLY A 404 16.96 -3.19 -18.01
C GLY A 404 16.49 -4.63 -17.75
N VAL A 405 15.89 -4.88 -16.59
CA VAL A 405 15.36 -6.20 -16.20
C VAL A 405 14.25 -6.65 -17.17
N GLN A 406 13.32 -5.78 -17.56
CA GLN A 406 12.27 -6.10 -18.53
C GLN A 406 12.87 -6.51 -19.88
N SER A 407 13.86 -5.76 -20.36
CA SER A 407 14.55 -6.10 -21.61
C SER A 407 15.17 -7.50 -21.51
N LEU A 408 15.86 -7.83 -20.41
CA LEU A 408 16.42 -9.16 -20.20
C LEU A 408 15.34 -10.26 -20.27
N PHE A 409 14.22 -10.09 -19.57
CA PHE A 409 13.12 -11.06 -19.59
C PHE A 409 12.47 -11.21 -20.96
N GLU A 410 12.30 -10.10 -21.67
CA GLU A 410 11.76 -10.11 -23.02
C GLU A 410 12.64 -10.96 -23.96
N PHE A 411 13.96 -10.71 -23.97
CA PHE A 411 14.88 -11.46 -24.81
C PHE A 411 15.07 -12.92 -24.38
N LEU A 412 15.02 -13.21 -23.07
CA LEU A 412 14.96 -14.58 -22.55
C LEU A 412 13.70 -15.32 -23.04
N GLY A 413 12.55 -14.63 -23.02
CA GLY A 413 11.30 -15.14 -23.56
C GLY A 413 11.35 -15.36 -25.07
N ARG A 414 11.94 -14.44 -25.83
CA ARG A 414 12.15 -14.56 -27.28
C ARG A 414 13.06 -15.75 -27.60
N ALA A 415 14.20 -15.89 -26.92
CA ALA A 415 15.13 -17.01 -27.07
C ALA A 415 14.47 -18.36 -26.78
N LYS A 416 13.67 -18.44 -25.69
CA LYS A 416 12.91 -19.65 -25.36
C LYS A 416 11.90 -20.04 -26.46
N ARG A 417 11.21 -19.07 -27.07
CA ARG A 417 10.24 -19.31 -28.16
C ARG A 417 10.91 -19.71 -29.47
N SER A 418 12.09 -19.18 -29.76
CA SER A 418 12.86 -19.49 -30.98
C SER A 418 13.71 -20.77 -30.86
N GLY A 419 13.87 -21.31 -29.64
CA GLY A 419 14.73 -22.45 -29.37
C GLY A 419 16.22 -22.08 -29.27
N SER A 420 16.54 -20.80 -29.13
CA SER A 420 17.88 -20.27 -28.89
C SER A 420 18.20 -20.22 -27.39
N SER A 421 19.49 -20.09 -27.07
CA SER A 421 20.00 -19.96 -25.70
C SER A 421 20.50 -18.55 -25.42
N LEU A 422 20.12 -17.99 -24.27
CA LEU A 422 20.58 -16.68 -23.81
C LEU A 422 21.15 -16.86 -22.40
N SER A 423 22.42 -16.53 -22.21
CA SER A 423 23.12 -16.66 -20.91
C SER A 423 23.50 -15.30 -20.36
N LEU A 424 23.28 -15.08 -19.06
CA LEU A 424 23.65 -13.85 -18.36
C LEU A 424 24.95 -14.08 -17.58
N VAL A 425 25.84 -13.09 -17.54
CA VAL A 425 27.08 -13.11 -16.75
C VAL A 425 27.08 -11.89 -15.82
N ALA A 426 27.13 -12.13 -14.52
CA ALA A 426 27.19 -11.09 -13.50
C ALA A 426 27.70 -11.69 -12.17
N PRO A 427 28.75 -11.11 -11.54
CA PRO A 427 29.19 -11.53 -10.22
C PRO A 427 28.06 -11.38 -9.17
N PRO A 428 27.85 -12.32 -8.23
CA PRO A 428 26.76 -12.26 -7.25
C PRO A 428 26.74 -10.99 -6.41
N GLU A 429 27.93 -10.47 -6.09
CA GLU A 429 28.12 -9.26 -5.29
C GLU A 429 27.97 -7.96 -6.10
N SER A 430 27.90 -8.04 -7.44
CA SER A 430 27.74 -6.86 -8.30
C SER A 430 26.31 -6.29 -8.24
N PRO A 431 26.10 -5.00 -8.54
CA PRO A 431 24.77 -4.41 -8.59
C PRO A 431 23.81 -5.19 -9.51
N ALA A 432 24.27 -5.59 -10.70
CA ALA A 432 23.48 -6.42 -11.60
C ALA A 432 23.21 -7.82 -11.02
N GLY A 433 24.20 -8.49 -10.44
CA GLY A 433 24.04 -9.80 -9.82
C GLY A 433 22.98 -9.83 -8.71
N GLN A 434 22.95 -8.80 -7.85
CA GLN A 434 21.94 -8.66 -6.80
C GLN A 434 20.52 -8.46 -7.34
N ILE A 435 20.37 -7.70 -8.43
CA ILE A 435 19.08 -7.51 -9.10
C ILE A 435 18.64 -8.81 -9.79
N LEU A 436 19.55 -9.51 -10.47
CA LEU A 436 19.25 -10.78 -11.12
C LEU A 436 18.82 -11.86 -10.10
N ASP A 437 19.46 -11.94 -8.94
CA ASP A 437 19.05 -12.83 -7.85
C ASP A 437 17.66 -12.47 -7.32
N LEU A 438 17.41 -11.17 -7.08
CA LEU A 438 16.11 -10.67 -6.65
C LEU A 438 15.00 -11.04 -7.63
N VAL A 439 15.27 -10.91 -8.93
CA VAL A 439 14.31 -11.22 -10.01
C VAL A 439 14.41 -12.67 -10.51
N GLY A 440 15.16 -13.54 -9.85
CA GLY A 440 15.19 -14.97 -10.15
C GLY A 440 15.80 -15.35 -11.49
N LEU A 441 16.70 -14.53 -12.00
CA LEU A 441 17.49 -14.79 -13.19
C LEU A 441 18.85 -15.38 -12.79
N GLU A 442 19.16 -16.56 -13.32
CA GLU A 442 20.46 -17.19 -13.09
C GLU A 442 21.54 -16.49 -13.93
N SER A 443 22.60 -16.01 -13.27
CA SER A 443 23.81 -15.53 -13.92
C SER A 443 24.99 -16.49 -13.69
N ARG A 444 25.90 -16.53 -14.66
CA ARG A 444 27.21 -17.21 -14.54
C ARG A 444 28.25 -16.22 -13.99
N VAL A 445 29.28 -16.77 -13.34
CA VAL A 445 30.46 -16.05 -12.87
C VAL A 445 31.55 -16.09 -13.93
#